data_AF-A0A1E7MYR6-F1
#
_entry.id   AF-A0A1E7MYR6-F1
#
_cell.length_a   1.000
_cell.length_b   1.000
_cell.length_c   1.000
_cell.angle_alpha   90.00
_cell.angle_beta   90.00
_cell.angle_gamma   90.00
#
_symmetry.space_group_name_H-M   'P 1'
#
loop_
_entity.id
_entity.type
_entity.pdbx_description
1 polymer ?
#
loop_
_entity_poly.entity_id
_entity_poly.type
_entity_poly.pdbx_seq_one_letter_code
_entity_poly.pdbx_strand_id
1 'polypeptide(L)'
;MTTAVLHGAAAFALPERFRQLPRLAAFALLPWLMLLAVNHETPWVVLDLAEFAALLSLDALLRRRSAAAPWLGGAVALLLAGDALADTACAGPGHAVLAALVMACCVELPLAAVCVLLGREAIRG
;
A
#
# COMPACT_ATOMS: atom_id res chain seq x y z
N MET A 1 -1.41 6.28 42.32
CA MET A 1 -0.61 5.24 41.66
C MET A 1 -1.51 4.04 41.38
N THR A 2 -1.99 3.87 40.15
CA THR A 2 -2.45 2.55 39.65
C THR A 2 -2.27 2.51 38.14
N THR A 3 -1.18 1.89 37.71
CA THR A 3 -0.93 1.42 36.34
C THR A 3 -1.77 0.16 36.10
N ALA A 4 -2.54 0.14 35.01
CA ALA A 4 -3.01 -1.11 34.42
C ALA A 4 -2.94 -0.98 32.89
N VAL A 5 -1.86 -1.55 32.39
CA VAL A 5 -1.51 -1.72 30.98
C VAL A 5 -2.48 -2.72 30.36
N LEU A 6 -3.24 -2.31 29.34
CA LEU A 6 -3.89 -3.24 28.41
C LEU A 6 -2.95 -3.46 27.22
N HIS A 7 -1.91 -4.25 27.45
CA HIS A 7 -1.13 -4.91 26.40
C HIS A 7 -1.92 -6.14 25.96
N GLY A 8 -2.70 -5.99 24.89
CA GLY A 8 -3.55 -7.06 24.38
C GLY A 8 -3.99 -6.87 22.94
N ALA A 9 -3.23 -6.14 22.12
CA ALA A 9 -3.34 -6.34 20.68
C ALA A 9 -2.62 -7.67 20.40
N ALA A 10 -3.38 -8.74 20.17
CA ALA A 10 -2.84 -9.98 19.65
C ALA A 10 -1.84 -9.63 18.55
N ALA A 11 -0.56 -9.98 18.74
CA ALA A 11 0.46 -9.68 17.77
C ALA A 11 0.13 -10.48 16.52
N PHE A 12 -0.55 -9.84 15.56
CA PHE A 12 -0.81 -10.41 14.26
C PHE A 12 0.54 -10.51 13.55
N ALA A 13 1.21 -11.65 13.74
CA ALA A 13 2.44 -11.94 13.05
C ALA A 13 2.09 -12.22 11.59
N LEU A 14 2.50 -11.31 10.71
CA LEU A 14 2.34 -11.51 9.27
C LEU A 14 3.20 -12.71 8.83
N PRO A 15 2.64 -13.68 8.11
CA PRO A 15 3.42 -14.78 7.56
C PRO A 15 4.54 -14.27 6.64
N GLU A 16 5.69 -14.95 6.62
CA GLU A 16 6.89 -14.53 5.85
C GLU A 16 6.62 -14.27 4.36
N ARG A 17 5.65 -14.99 3.76
CA ARG A 17 5.20 -14.76 2.37
C ARG A 17 4.75 -13.32 2.10
N PHE A 18 4.23 -12.62 3.11
CA PHE A 18 3.74 -11.25 2.96
C PHE A 18 4.89 -10.25 2.76
N ARG A 19 6.14 -10.59 3.13
CA ARG A 19 7.30 -9.70 2.91
C ARG A 19 7.57 -9.41 1.44
N GLN A 20 7.11 -10.28 0.53
CA GLN A 20 7.29 -10.08 -0.92
C GLN A 20 6.19 -9.22 -1.53
N LEU A 21 5.08 -8.98 -0.82
CA LEU A 21 3.91 -8.32 -1.38
C LEU A 21 4.17 -6.90 -1.89
N PRO A 22 4.94 -6.02 -1.22
CA PRO A 22 5.17 -4.69 -1.77
C PRO A 22 5.84 -4.74 -3.16
N ARG A 23 6.79 -5.66 -3.35
CA ARG A 23 7.46 -5.87 -4.63
C ARG A 23 6.53 -6.44 -5.69
N LEU A 24 5.74 -7.45 -5.32
CA LEU A 24 4.79 -8.08 -6.24
C LEU A 24 3.71 -7.10 -6.67
N ALA A 25 3.19 -6.29 -5.74
CA ALA A 25 2.23 -5.23 -6.02
C ALA A 25 2.82 -4.17 -6.95
N ALA A 26 4.06 -3.72 -6.71
CA ALA A 26 4.74 -2.80 -7.60
C ALA A 26 4.82 -3.34 -9.04
N PHE A 27 5.21 -4.59 -9.23
CA PHE A 27 5.25 -5.17 -10.58
C PHE A 27 3.87 -5.40 -11.19
N ALA A 28 2.85 -5.67 -10.38
CA ALA A 28 1.47 -5.81 -10.82
C ALA A 28 0.86 -4.50 -11.35
N LEU A 29 1.38 -3.33 -10.94
CA LEU A 29 0.96 -2.02 -11.46
C LEU A 29 1.44 -1.74 -12.89
N LEU A 30 2.53 -2.37 -13.35
CA LEU A 30 3.16 -2.04 -14.62
C LEU A 30 2.22 -2.14 -15.85
N PRO A 31 1.38 -3.17 -16.01
CA PRO A 31 0.45 -3.23 -17.14
C PRO A 31 -0.57 -2.09 -17.12
N TRP A 32 -1.06 -1.69 -15.93
CA TRP A 32 -2.00 -0.60 -15.77
C TRP A 32 -1.36 0.76 -16.08
N LEU A 33 -0.16 0.99 -15.56
CA LEU A 33 0.63 2.20 -15.84
C LEU A 33 0.90 2.36 -17.35
N MET A 34 1.20 1.25 -18.06
CA MET A 34 1.37 1.27 -19.52
C MET A 34 0.08 1.62 -20.24
N LEU A 35 -1.06 1.10 -19.79
CA LEU A 35 -2.38 1.44 -20.34
C LEU A 35 -2.69 2.92 -20.14
N LEU A 36 -2.48 3.46 -18.94
CA LEU A 36 -2.68 4.88 -18.64
C LEU A 36 -1.77 5.78 -19.50
N ALA A 37 -0.50 5.40 -19.68
CA ALA A 37 0.44 6.13 -20.50
C ALA A 37 0.02 6.20 -21.97
N VAL A 38 -0.47 5.09 -22.53
CA VAL A 38 -0.99 5.03 -23.91
C VAL A 38 -2.24 5.89 -24.08
N ASN A 39 -3.08 6.00 -23.04
CA ASN A 39 -4.28 6.83 -23.05
C ASN A 39 -4.01 8.31 -22.64
N HIS A 40 -2.76 8.70 -22.41
CA HIS A 40 -2.37 10.05 -22.00
C HIS A 40 -2.97 10.52 -20.66
N GLU A 41 -3.30 9.58 -19.78
CA GLU A 41 -3.87 9.79 -18.44
C GLU A 41 -2.80 10.25 -17.44
N THR A 42 -2.14 11.37 -17.76
CA THR A 42 -0.89 11.83 -17.11
C THR A 42 -0.99 11.95 -15.57
N PRO A 43 -2.07 12.49 -14.97
CA PRO A 43 -2.18 12.57 -13.52
C PRO A 43 -2.10 11.19 -12.85
N TRP A 44 -2.78 10.20 -13.43
CA TRP A 44 -2.83 8.82 -12.94
C TRP A 44 -1.49 8.10 -13.14
N VAL A 45 -0.83 8.30 -14.29
CA VAL A 45 0.52 7.77 -14.52
C VAL A 45 1.52 8.26 -13.46
N VAL A 46 1.44 9.53 -13.08
CA VAL A 46 2.34 10.11 -12.07
C VAL A 46 2.05 9.52 -10.69
N LEU A 47 0.78 9.35 -10.34
CA LEU A 47 0.35 8.76 -9.08
C LEU A 47 0.84 7.30 -8.98
N ASP A 48 0.53 6.46 -9.96
CA ASP A 48 0.97 5.06 -10.04
C ASP A 48 2.49 4.91 -9.98
N LEU A 49 3.22 5.82 -10.64
CA LEU A 49 4.68 5.79 -10.63
C LEU A 49 5.23 6.12 -9.24
N ALA A 50 4.57 7.04 -8.51
CA ALA A 50 4.89 7.33 -7.12
C ALA A 50 4.61 6.11 -6.24
N GLU A 51 3.49 5.41 -6.45
CA GLU A 51 3.14 4.18 -5.73
C GLU A 51 4.17 3.08 -5.97
N PHE A 52 4.49 2.84 -7.24
CA PHE A 52 5.50 1.89 -7.68
C PHE A 52 6.84 2.14 -6.98
N ALA A 53 7.31 3.39 -7.01
CA ALA A 53 8.55 3.80 -6.39
C ALA A 53 8.50 3.63 -4.85
N ALA A 54 7.38 3.98 -4.21
CA ALA A 54 7.22 3.89 -2.77
C ALA A 54 7.18 2.42 -2.29
N LEU A 55 6.47 1.54 -3.01
CA LEU A 55 6.41 0.10 -2.74
C LEU A 55 7.77 -0.59 -2.86
N LEU A 56 8.53 -0.28 -3.92
CA LEU A 56 9.90 -0.80 -4.09
C LEU A 56 10.87 -0.24 -3.03
N SER A 57 10.71 1.02 -2.66
CA SER A 57 11.49 1.64 -1.59
C SER A 57 11.20 0.98 -0.24
N LEU A 58 9.94 0.68 0.04
CA LEU A 58 9.55 -0.07 1.23
C LEU A 58 10.16 -1.48 1.24
N ASP A 59 10.03 -2.24 0.15
CA ASP A 59 10.66 -3.56 0.00
C ASP A 59 12.19 -3.49 0.20
N ALA A 60 12.86 -2.45 -0.29
CA ALA A 60 14.29 -2.22 -0.04
C ALA A 60 14.60 -1.95 1.44
N LEU A 61 13.82 -1.11 2.14
CA LEU A 61 14.01 -0.84 3.56
C LEU A 61 13.72 -2.06 4.43
N LEU A 62 12.69 -2.85 4.10
CA LEU A 62 12.34 -4.10 4.79
C LEU A 62 13.49 -5.10 4.70
N ARG A 63 14.09 -5.29 3.52
CA ARG A 63 15.26 -6.18 3.34
C ARG A 63 16.49 -5.71 4.12
N ARG A 64 16.65 -4.40 4.30
CA ARG A 64 17.76 -3.81 5.06
C ARG A 64 17.49 -3.75 6.57
N ARG A 65 16.30 -4.15 7.04
CA ARG A 65 15.84 -4.00 8.44
C ARG A 65 16.05 -2.56 8.95
N SER A 66 15.73 -1.59 8.11
CA SER A 66 15.94 -0.18 8.44
C SER A 66 14.93 0.34 9.45
N ALA A 67 15.39 1.15 10.40
CA ALA A 67 14.53 1.87 11.35
C ALA A 67 13.56 2.87 10.67
N ALA A 68 13.78 3.19 9.39
CA ALA A 68 12.87 4.03 8.60
C ALA A 68 11.67 3.26 8.00
N ALA A 69 11.68 1.92 8.03
CA ALA A 69 10.62 1.09 7.45
C ALA A 69 9.21 1.34 8.04
N PRO A 70 9.01 1.58 9.35
CA PRO A 70 7.69 1.91 9.88
C PRO A 70 7.12 3.22 9.31
N TRP A 71 7.97 4.24 9.19
CA TRP A 71 7.58 5.54 8.64
C TRP A 71 7.21 5.43 7.17
N LEU A 72 8.05 4.78 6.37
CA LEU A 72 7.75 4.58 4.95
C LEU A 72 6.55 3.66 4.74
N GLY A 73 6.36 2.63 5.57
CA GLY A 73 5.18 1.77 5.53
C GLY A 73 3.87 2.54 5.76
N GLY A 74 3.88 3.49 6.69
CA GLY A 74 2.77 4.43 6.89
C GLY A 74 2.55 5.37 5.70
N ALA A 75 3.63 5.90 5.11
CA ALA A 75 3.54 6.78 3.95
C ALA A 75 2.98 6.05 2.71
N VAL A 76 3.44 4.82 2.44
CA VAL A 76 2.90 3.97 1.36
C VAL A 76 1.43 3.65 1.58
N ALA A 77 1.03 3.36 2.82
CA ALA A 77 -0.37 3.08 3.14
C ALA A 77 -1.26 4.30 2.93
N LEU A 78 -0.78 5.50 3.28
CA LEU A 78 -1.51 6.74 3.01
C LEU A 78 -1.62 7.02 1.51
N LEU A 79 -0.56 6.73 0.74
CA LEU A 79 -0.56 6.88 -0.70
C LEU A 79 -1.61 5.98 -1.36
N LEU A 80 -1.60 4.67 -1.05
CA LEU A 80 -2.58 3.69 -1.55
C LEU A 80 -4.03 4.03 -1.13
N ALA A 81 -4.23 4.52 0.09
CA ALA A 81 -5.56 4.95 0.53
C ALA A 81 -6.02 6.25 -0.17
N GLY A 82 -5.06 7.12 -0.51
CA GLY A 82 -5.30 8.34 -1.28
C GLY A 82 -5.63 8.03 -2.73
N ASP A 83 -4.95 7.06 -3.33
CA ASP A 83 -5.23 6.53 -4.67
C ASP A 83 -6.64 5.92 -4.73
N ALA A 84 -6.98 5.02 -3.80
CA ALA A 84 -8.32 4.47 -3.65
C ALA A 84 -9.42 5.54 -3.57
N LEU A 85 -9.14 6.62 -2.83
CA LEU A 85 -10.06 7.74 -2.71
C LEU A 85 -10.17 8.51 -4.03
N ALA A 86 -9.06 8.75 -4.71
CA ALA A 86 -9.03 9.46 -5.99
C ALA A 86 -9.79 8.67 -7.07
N ASP A 87 -9.52 7.37 -7.18
CA ASP A 87 -10.18 6.47 -8.13
C ASP A 87 -11.69 6.43 -7.91
N THR A 88 -12.12 6.27 -6.67
CA THR A 88 -13.56 6.23 -6.35
C THR A 88 -14.24 7.60 -6.51
N ALA A 89 -13.55 8.70 -6.22
CA ALA A 89 -14.08 10.06 -6.34
C ALA A 89 -14.13 10.56 -7.79
N CYS A 90 -13.20 10.12 -8.64
CA CYS A 90 -13.10 10.52 -10.04
C CYS A 90 -13.75 9.50 -11.00
N ALA A 91 -14.19 8.33 -10.50
CA ALA A 91 -14.87 7.34 -11.31
C ALA A 91 -16.13 7.89 -11.98
N GLY A 92 -16.29 7.56 -13.27
CA GLY A 92 -17.54 7.80 -13.98
C GLY A 92 -18.72 7.02 -13.38
N PRO A 93 -19.96 7.42 -13.67
CA PRO A 93 -21.15 6.74 -13.15
C PRO A 93 -21.26 5.29 -13.64
N GLY A 94 -21.95 4.45 -12.86
CA GLY A 94 -22.28 3.08 -13.24
C GLY A 94 -21.17 2.07 -12.92
N HIS A 95 -20.68 1.34 -13.92
CA HIS A 95 -19.75 0.23 -13.69
C HIS A 95 -18.35 0.69 -13.24
N ALA A 96 -17.92 1.90 -13.60
CA ALA A 96 -16.60 2.41 -13.24
C ALA A 96 -16.48 2.61 -11.71
N VAL A 97 -17.48 3.23 -11.06
CA VAL A 97 -17.44 3.41 -9.60
C VAL A 97 -17.53 2.08 -8.84
N LEU A 98 -18.28 1.09 -9.36
CA LEU A 98 -18.31 -0.25 -8.75
C LEU A 98 -16.95 -0.94 -8.86
N ALA A 99 -16.29 -0.85 -10.02
CA ALA A 99 -14.96 -1.40 -10.21
C ALA A 99 -13.94 -0.73 -9.27
N ALA A 100 -13.96 0.60 -9.17
CA ALA A 100 -13.10 1.36 -8.25
C ALA A 100 -13.32 0.94 -6.78
N LEU A 101 -14.57 0.79 -6.34
CA LEU A 101 -14.88 0.32 -4.98
C LEU A 101 -14.38 -1.10 -4.71
N VAL A 102 -14.52 -2.00 -5.69
CA VAL A 102 -14.01 -3.37 -5.56
C VAL A 102 -12.48 -3.35 -5.47
N MET A 103 -11.81 -2.55 -6.30
CA MET A 103 -10.34 -2.42 -6.28
C MET A 103 -9.86 -1.86 -4.94
N ALA A 104 -10.47 -0.77 -4.48
CA ALA A 104 -10.20 -0.16 -3.18
C ALA A 104 -10.35 -1.14 -2.02
N CYS A 105 -11.48 -1.84 -1.94
CA CYS A 105 -11.78 -2.72 -0.81
C CYS A 105 -10.99 -4.04 -0.84
N CYS A 106 -10.67 -4.57 -2.02
CA CYS A 106 -10.03 -5.88 -2.16
C CYS A 106 -8.52 -5.82 -2.37
N VAL A 107 -7.97 -4.70 -2.84
CA VAL A 107 -6.56 -4.57 -3.22
C VAL A 107 -5.88 -3.46 -2.43
N GLU A 108 -6.26 -2.19 -2.65
CA GLU A 108 -5.50 -1.04 -2.11
C GLU A 108 -5.55 -0.96 -0.59
N LEU A 109 -6.74 -0.98 0.03
CA LEU A 109 -6.86 -0.85 1.48
C LEU A 109 -6.25 -2.06 2.23
N PRO A 110 -6.46 -3.32 1.79
CA PRO A 110 -5.75 -4.46 2.36
C PRO A 110 -4.23 -4.36 2.20
N LEU A 111 -3.73 -3.95 1.03
CA LEU A 111 -2.30 -3.78 0.78
C LEU A 111 -1.71 -2.66 1.64
N ALA A 112 -2.43 -1.55 1.82
CA ALA A 112 -2.07 -0.45 2.71
C ALA A 112 -1.90 -0.94 4.15
N ALA A 113 -2.87 -1.73 4.65
CA ALA A 113 -2.79 -2.32 5.98
C ALA A 113 -1.56 -3.24 6.12
N VAL A 114 -1.29 -4.09 5.11
CA VAL A 114 -0.09 -4.95 5.09
C VAL A 114 1.20 -4.12 5.11
N CYS A 115 1.28 -3.01 4.36
CA CYS A 115 2.46 -2.15 4.34
C CYS A 115 2.77 -1.52 5.70
N VAL A 116 1.75 -1.07 6.43
CA VAL A 116 1.90 -0.56 7.81
C VAL A 116 2.43 -1.66 8.73
N LEU A 117 1.82 -2.84 8.67
CA LEU A 117 2.19 -3.96 9.53
C LEU A 117 3.62 -4.43 9.26
N LEU A 118 4.00 -4.60 7.98
CA LEU A 118 5.37 -4.96 7.60
C LEU A 118 6.40 -3.92 8.08
N GLY A 119 6.09 -2.63 7.91
CA GLY A 119 6.95 -1.56 8.40
C GLY A 119 7.17 -1.63 9.91
N ARG A 120 6.12 -1.92 10.69
CA ARG A 120 6.20 -2.08 12.15
C ARG A 120 6.96 -3.33 12.58
N GLU A 121 6.83 -4.44 11.85
CA GLU A 121 7.56 -5.67 12.15
C GLU A 121 9.06 -5.57 11.85
N ALA A 122 9.47 -4.71 10.92
CA ALA A 122 10.87 -4.53 10.54
C ALA A 122 11.78 -4.00 11.66
N ILE A 123 11.20 -3.40 12.71
CA ILE A 123 11.92 -2.93 13.91
C ILE A 123 11.77 -3.87 15.12
N ARG A 124 10.95 -4.92 15.01
CA ARG A 124 10.65 -5.86 16.11
C ARG A 124 11.48 -7.14 16.07
N GLY A 125 12.01 -7.50 14.90
CA GLY A 125 12.88 -8.67 14.71
C GLY A 125 14.34 -8.29 14.50
#